data_AF-A0AAW5CEU1-F1
#
_entry.id   AF-A0AAW5CEU1-F1
#
_cell.length_a   1.000
_cell.length_b   1.000
_cell.length_c   1.000
_cell.angle_alpha   90.00
_cell.angle_beta   90.00
_cell.angle_gamma   90.00
#
_symmetry.space_group_name_H-M   'P 1'
#
loop_
_entity.id
_entity.type
_entity.pdbx_description
1 polymer ?
#
loop_
_entity_poly.entity_id
_entity_poly.type
_entity_poly.pdbx_seq_one_letter_code
_entity_poly.pdbx_strand_id
1 'polypeptide(L)'
;MSDFHIDDSLIYVTVGSGRNKVMCYDLNGVYQKSFATGYPTQRITTDSNYIYVYYNFWNRNRYNVGVYDKKENRLVKCYKQFSKQQEGVGNNTRCWTSCNNKVYASFPYEYNIYELTPDTCRIIASIDYGKKYMFPEKWYTYSSQQTQDYIEKTGGFLNSPIVPDSRNLFVTSQRTVFSFIHNHNINLCIIENKTKDFQFGVPWPNKYYWNIHGSSPIYMTDEYMVNFIEASFLVSYREQEGKIPELTQEWELNIKEEDNPCLYFYKLKN
;
A
#
# COMPACT_ATOMS: atom_id res chain seq x y z
N MET A 1 11.23 -10.22 5.70
CA MET A 1 10.77 -8.88 6.12
C MET A 1 9.40 -8.67 5.51
N SER A 2 8.43 -8.13 6.23
CA SER A 2 7.07 -7.91 5.69
C SER A 2 6.85 -6.46 5.27
N ASP A 3 7.40 -5.52 6.04
CA ASP A 3 7.37 -4.08 5.80
C ASP A 3 8.36 -3.37 6.73
N PHE A 4 8.69 -2.11 6.46
CA PHE A 4 9.52 -1.28 7.32
C PHE A 4 9.04 0.17 7.32
N HIS A 5 9.40 0.90 8.37
CA HIS A 5 9.16 2.33 8.50
C HIS A 5 10.39 3.01 9.08
N ILE A 6 10.71 4.19 8.58
CA ILE A 6 11.83 5.00 9.05
C ILE A 6 11.22 6.29 9.62
N ASP A 7 11.56 6.60 10.87
CA ASP A 7 11.32 7.91 11.45
C ASP A 7 12.65 8.64 11.70
N ASP A 8 12.61 9.78 12.39
CA ASP A 8 13.78 10.62 12.65
C ASP A 8 14.86 9.94 13.52
N SER A 9 14.58 8.78 14.12
CA SER A 9 15.43 8.14 15.12
C SER A 9 15.77 6.69 14.81
N LEU A 10 14.85 5.93 14.23
CA LEU A 10 14.95 4.48 14.11
C LEU A 10 14.35 3.97 12.80
N ILE A 11 14.91 2.85 12.34
CA ILE A 11 14.34 2.00 11.31
C ILE A 11 13.59 0.87 12.02
N TYR A 12 12.27 0.82 11.85
CA TYR A 12 11.41 -0.24 12.36
C TYR A 12 11.15 -1.26 11.26
N VAL A 13 11.41 -2.52 11.54
CA VAL A 13 11.30 -3.62 10.58
C VAL A 13 10.34 -4.66 11.12
N THR A 14 9.25 -4.91 10.40
CA THR A 14 8.37 -6.05 10.70
C THR A 14 8.96 -7.32 10.12
N VAL A 15 9.01 -8.35 10.95
CA VAL A 15 9.48 -9.68 10.54
C VAL A 15 8.26 -10.57 10.44
N GLY A 16 8.04 -11.10 9.23
CA GLY A 16 6.83 -11.83 8.86
C GLY A 16 6.53 -13.09 9.68
N SER A 17 5.55 -13.85 9.20
CA SER A 17 4.97 -15.02 9.86
C SER A 17 6.04 -15.93 10.50
N GLY A 18 5.90 -16.17 11.80
CA GLY A 18 6.75 -17.09 12.56
C GLY A 18 7.65 -16.43 13.61
N ARG A 19 7.88 -15.10 13.55
CA ARG A 19 8.66 -14.39 14.59
C ARG A 19 7.85 -13.36 15.40
N ASN A 20 6.76 -12.84 14.84
CA ASN A 20 5.79 -11.95 15.51
C ASN A 20 6.46 -10.86 16.36
N LYS A 21 7.36 -10.10 15.74
CA LYS A 21 8.11 -9.03 16.39
C LYS A 21 8.47 -7.91 15.43
N VAL A 22 8.74 -6.74 16.01
CA VAL A 22 9.37 -5.61 15.33
C VAL A 22 10.82 -5.53 15.77
N MET A 23 11.73 -5.38 14.80
CA MET A 23 13.14 -5.12 15.03
C MET A 23 13.42 -3.64 14.80
N CYS A 24 14.18 -3.02 15.69
CA CYS A 24 14.56 -1.62 15.62
C CYS A 24 16.07 -1.52 15.36
N TYR A 25 16.43 -0.71 14.38
CA TYR A 25 17.81 -0.36 14.04
C TYR A 25 17.96 1.15 14.14
N ASP A 26 19.17 1.64 14.37
CA ASP A 26 19.47 3.06 14.15
C ASP A 26 19.50 3.37 12.64
N LEU A 27 19.67 4.66 12.30
CA LEU A 27 19.70 5.10 10.91
C LEU A 27 20.95 4.62 10.14
N ASN A 28 21.96 4.08 10.83
CA ASN A 28 23.13 3.44 10.22
C ASN A 28 22.90 1.93 10.00
N GLY A 29 21.73 1.40 10.35
CA GLY A 29 21.40 -0.01 10.20
C GLY A 29 21.95 -0.89 11.33
N VAL A 30 22.41 -0.33 12.45
CA VAL A 30 22.89 -1.10 13.61
C VAL A 30 21.70 -1.50 14.47
N TYR A 31 21.59 -2.80 14.76
CA TYR A 31 20.51 -3.35 15.59
C TYR A 31 20.52 -2.74 17.00
N GLN A 32 19.36 -2.26 17.45
CA GLN A 32 19.18 -1.65 18.76
C GLN A 32 18.39 -2.58 19.70
N LYS A 33 17.20 -3.00 19.28
CA LYS A 33 16.28 -3.80 20.09
C LYS A 33 15.23 -4.51 19.25
N SER A 34 14.44 -5.38 19.87
CA SER A 34 13.20 -5.90 19.28
C SER A 34 12.14 -6.10 20.35
N PHE A 35 10.87 -6.03 19.96
CA PHE A 35 9.73 -6.27 20.84
C PHE A 35 8.69 -7.15 20.17
N ALA A 36 8.03 -7.99 20.96
CA ALA A 36 7.05 -8.94 20.47
C ALA A 36 5.73 -8.24 20.15
N THR A 37 5.14 -8.60 19.01
CA THR A 37 3.81 -8.15 18.59
C THR A 37 2.72 -9.16 18.91
N GLY A 38 3.10 -10.39 19.30
CA GLY A 38 2.17 -11.49 19.61
C GLY A 38 1.54 -12.13 18.37
N TYR A 39 1.35 -11.36 17.29
CA TYR A 39 0.76 -11.81 16.03
C TYR A 39 1.62 -11.42 14.83
N PRO A 40 1.46 -12.09 13.67
CA PRO A 40 2.08 -11.67 12.42
C PRO A 40 1.72 -10.23 12.09
N THR A 41 2.73 -9.42 11.75
CA THR A 41 2.56 -8.03 11.32
C THR A 41 2.88 -7.92 9.85
N GLN A 42 2.04 -7.17 9.13
CA GLN A 42 2.19 -6.98 7.70
C GLN A 42 2.54 -5.56 7.30
N ARG A 43 2.07 -4.56 8.04
CA ARG A 43 2.41 -3.15 7.83
C ARG A 43 2.80 -2.49 9.13
N ILE A 44 3.66 -1.49 9.02
CA ILE A 44 4.10 -0.67 10.13
C ILE A 44 4.21 0.79 9.72
N THR A 45 3.79 1.67 10.62
CA THR A 45 3.99 3.11 10.48
C THR A 45 4.00 3.73 11.86
N THR A 46 4.38 5.00 11.96
CA THR A 46 4.52 5.65 13.27
C THR A 46 4.03 7.09 13.28
N ASP A 47 3.70 7.57 14.47
CA ASP A 47 3.68 9.00 14.82
C ASP A 47 4.79 9.26 15.87
N SER A 48 4.88 10.45 16.45
CA SER A 48 5.92 10.83 17.41
C SER A 48 5.97 9.93 18.64
N ASN A 49 4.84 9.37 19.05
CA ASN A 49 4.69 8.68 20.34
C ASN A 49 4.40 7.18 20.17
N TYR A 50 3.83 6.77 19.05
CA TYR A 50 3.27 5.45 18.87
C TYR A 50 3.73 4.77 17.60
N ILE A 51 3.80 3.44 17.69
CA ILE A 51 4.02 2.52 16.58
C ILE A 51 2.69 1.85 16.29
N TYR A 52 2.25 1.92 15.04
CA TYR A 52 1.04 1.27 14.59
C TYR A 52 1.42 0.07 13.73
N VAL A 53 0.85 -1.08 14.07
CA VAL A 53 1.06 -2.32 13.31
C VAL A 53 -0.27 -2.85 12.81
N TYR A 54 -0.26 -3.29 11.56
CA TYR A 54 -1.38 -3.98 10.95
C TYR A 54 -1.20 -5.48 11.08
N TYR A 55 -2.09 -6.13 11.83
CA TYR A 55 -2.15 -7.58 12.00
C TYR A 55 -2.90 -8.30 10.88
N ASN A 56 -3.45 -7.56 9.92
CA ASN A 56 -4.38 -8.13 8.96
C ASN A 56 -5.52 -8.88 9.67
N PHE A 57 -5.96 -10.02 9.16
CA PHE A 57 -6.96 -10.87 9.80
C PHE A 57 -6.36 -11.99 10.67
N TRP A 58 -5.13 -11.82 11.19
CA TRP A 58 -4.41 -12.86 11.97
C TRP A 58 -4.60 -12.78 13.49
N ASN A 59 -5.12 -11.66 14.00
CA ASN A 59 -5.29 -11.48 15.44
C ASN A 59 -6.48 -12.32 15.95
N ARG A 60 -6.25 -13.21 16.91
CA ARG A 60 -7.30 -14.10 17.47
C ARG A 60 -8.40 -13.38 18.23
N ASN A 61 -8.12 -12.18 18.75
CA ASN A 61 -9.13 -11.30 19.35
C ASN A 61 -9.89 -10.48 18.30
N ARG A 62 -9.62 -10.74 17.01
CA ARG A 62 -10.25 -10.16 15.82
C ARG A 62 -10.09 -8.66 15.68
N TYR A 63 -8.91 -8.14 16.01
CA TYR A 63 -8.54 -6.75 15.74
C TYR A 63 -7.50 -6.64 14.64
N ASN A 64 -7.72 -5.74 13.69
CA ASN A 64 -6.79 -5.51 12.60
C ASN A 64 -5.57 -4.68 13.01
N VAL A 65 -5.69 -3.86 14.05
CA VAL A 65 -4.67 -2.87 14.42
C VAL A 65 -4.17 -3.09 15.84
N GLY A 66 -2.86 -3.00 16.02
CA GLY A 66 -2.21 -2.84 17.32
C GLY A 66 -1.47 -1.50 17.39
N VAL A 67 -1.58 -0.83 18.53
CA VAL A 67 -0.86 0.42 18.83
C VAL A 67 0.08 0.16 19.99
N TYR A 68 1.36 0.48 19.78
CA TYR A 68 2.42 0.34 20.77
C TYR A 68 2.98 1.69 21.15
N ASP A 69 3.24 1.88 22.44
CA ASP A 69 3.99 3.04 22.93
C ASP A 69 5.47 2.94 22.49
N LYS A 70 6.05 3.98 21.90
CA LYS A 70 7.44 3.97 21.39
C LYS A 70 8.49 3.87 22.50
N LYS A 71 8.20 4.44 23.67
CA LYS A 71 9.13 4.49 24.79
C LYS A 71 9.23 3.10 25.42
N GLU A 72 8.09 2.55 25.80
CA GLU A 72 7.98 1.29 26.53
C GLU A 72 7.93 0.07 25.59
N ASN A 73 7.63 0.25 24.30
CA ASN A 73 7.46 -0.80 23.28
C ASN A 73 6.38 -1.84 23.68
N ARG A 74 5.35 -1.37 24.38
CA ARG A 74 4.23 -2.19 24.89
C ARG A 74 2.95 -1.88 24.13
N LEU A 75 2.13 -2.91 23.92
CA LEU A 75 0.80 -2.76 23.34
C LEU A 75 -0.09 -1.95 24.28
N VAL A 76 -0.67 -0.86 23.79
CA VAL A 76 -1.57 0.03 24.56
C VAL A 76 -3.02 -0.01 24.05
N LYS A 77 -3.23 -0.32 22.76
CA LYS A 77 -4.58 -0.43 22.18
C LYS A 77 -4.64 -1.45 21.05
N CYS A 78 -5.82 -2.03 20.87
CA CYS A 78 -6.24 -2.68 19.64
C CYS A 78 -7.60 -2.12 19.20
N TYR A 79 -7.80 -1.94 17.90
CA TYR A 79 -9.09 -1.55 17.33
C TYR A 79 -9.27 -2.07 15.89
N LYS A 80 -10.39 -1.69 15.26
CA LYS A 80 -10.89 -2.21 13.98
C LYS A 80 -11.16 -3.71 14.07
N GLN A 81 -12.34 -4.04 14.58
CA GLN A 81 -12.79 -5.42 14.67
C GLN A 81 -13.14 -5.98 13.29
N PHE A 82 -12.88 -7.26 13.09
CA PHE A 82 -13.24 -7.98 11.87
C PHE A 82 -14.08 -9.23 12.15
N SER A 83 -14.75 -9.73 11.12
CA SER A 83 -15.64 -10.88 11.21
C SER A 83 -14.84 -12.17 11.39
N LYS A 84 -15.36 -13.14 12.16
CA LYS A 84 -14.72 -14.46 12.29
C LYS A 84 -14.50 -15.15 10.94
N GLN A 85 -15.33 -14.87 9.94
CA GLN A 85 -15.22 -15.49 8.61
C GLN A 85 -14.00 -14.99 7.83
N GLN A 86 -13.43 -13.85 8.22
CA GLN A 86 -12.22 -13.28 7.63
C GLN A 86 -10.94 -13.76 8.32
N GLU A 87 -11.04 -14.45 9.46
CA GLU A 87 -9.87 -14.87 10.23
C GLU A 87 -8.91 -15.73 9.40
N GLY A 88 -7.63 -15.38 9.40
CA GLY A 88 -6.58 -16.04 8.63
C GLY A 88 -6.48 -15.60 7.17
N VAL A 89 -7.26 -14.63 6.71
CA VAL A 89 -7.10 -14.05 5.37
C VAL A 89 -5.86 -13.15 5.34
N GLY A 90 -5.00 -13.36 4.33
CA GLY A 90 -3.83 -12.53 4.06
C GLY A 90 -4.12 -11.52 2.96
N ASN A 91 -3.91 -10.23 3.24
CA ASN A 91 -4.08 -9.13 2.31
C ASN A 91 -2.84 -8.21 2.34
N ASN A 92 -2.01 -8.29 1.29
CA ASN A 92 -0.69 -7.65 1.28
C ASN A 92 -0.70 -6.26 0.63
N THR A 93 -1.61 -5.37 1.05
CA THR A 93 -1.76 -4.02 0.48
C THR A 93 -0.94 -2.96 1.23
N ARG A 94 -0.29 -2.04 0.52
CA ARG A 94 0.46 -0.91 1.11
C ARG A 94 -0.50 0.24 1.40
N CYS A 95 -1.51 -0.02 2.22
CA CYS A 95 -2.59 0.92 2.50
C CYS A 95 -2.39 1.74 3.77
N TRP A 96 -1.16 1.85 4.25
CA TRP A 96 -0.81 2.50 5.52
C TRP A 96 0.35 3.44 5.28
N THR A 97 0.23 4.66 5.77
CA THR A 97 1.24 5.71 5.58
C THR A 97 1.21 6.70 6.74
N SER A 98 2.21 7.55 6.84
CA SER A 98 2.23 8.66 7.78
C SER A 98 2.70 9.93 7.10
N CYS A 99 2.11 11.05 7.49
CA CYS A 99 2.52 12.37 7.03
C CYS A 99 2.30 13.38 8.17
N ASN A 100 3.26 14.28 8.38
CA ASN A 100 3.16 15.36 9.37
C ASN A 100 2.67 14.89 10.75
N ASN A 101 3.30 13.84 11.27
CA ASN A 101 2.98 13.25 12.57
C ASN A 101 1.56 12.67 12.71
N LYS A 102 0.96 12.27 11.59
CA LYS A 102 -0.34 11.63 11.55
C LYS A 102 -0.26 10.34 10.77
N VAL A 103 -1.04 9.36 11.20
CA VAL A 103 -1.10 8.05 10.56
C VAL A 103 -2.39 7.92 9.77
N TYR A 104 -2.27 7.40 8.55
CA TYR A 104 -3.39 7.18 7.66
C TYR A 104 -3.45 5.74 7.21
N ALA A 105 -4.66 5.19 7.11
CA ALA A 105 -4.85 3.83 6.63
C ALA A 105 -6.12 3.69 5.79
N SER A 106 -6.12 2.70 4.91
CA SER A 106 -7.33 2.10 4.33
C SER A 106 -7.35 0.62 4.70
N PHE A 107 -8.55 0.09 4.94
CA PHE A 107 -8.75 -1.29 5.37
C PHE A 107 -9.45 -2.09 4.28
N PRO A 108 -9.07 -3.36 4.06
CA PRO A 108 -9.85 -4.24 3.19
C PRO A 108 -11.29 -4.30 3.67
N TYR A 109 -12.21 -4.53 2.72
CA TYR A 109 -13.65 -4.54 2.96
C TYR A 109 -14.31 -3.21 3.32
N GLU A 110 -13.54 -2.13 3.39
CA GLU A 110 -14.05 -0.80 3.71
C GLU A 110 -13.68 0.18 2.60
N TYR A 111 -14.64 1.00 2.17
CA TYR A 111 -14.42 2.02 1.16
C TYR A 111 -14.06 3.38 1.78
N ASN A 112 -13.12 3.38 2.72
CA ASN A 112 -12.78 4.55 3.52
C ASN A 112 -11.27 4.73 3.66
N ILE A 113 -10.87 5.98 3.82
CA ILE A 113 -9.55 6.39 4.29
C ILE A 113 -9.72 6.93 5.71
N TYR A 114 -8.86 6.46 6.61
CA TYR A 114 -8.88 6.77 8.03
C TYR A 114 -7.65 7.56 8.43
N GLU A 115 -7.83 8.50 9.36
CA GLU A 115 -6.76 8.99 10.23
C GLU A 115 -6.79 8.16 11.53
N LEU A 116 -5.64 7.63 11.92
CA LEU A 116 -5.47 6.78 13.09
C LEU A 116 -4.89 7.59 14.24
N THR A 117 -5.42 7.32 15.43
CA THR A 117 -4.88 7.76 16.72
C THR A 117 -4.77 6.53 17.63
N PRO A 118 -4.19 6.63 18.83
CA PRO A 118 -4.17 5.50 19.76
C PRO A 118 -5.55 5.02 20.16
N ASP A 119 -6.55 5.90 20.17
CA ASP A 119 -7.90 5.57 20.65
C ASP A 119 -8.95 5.40 19.56
N THR A 120 -8.74 5.95 18.36
CA THR A 120 -9.78 6.02 17.33
C THR A 120 -9.24 5.81 15.92
N CYS A 121 -10.13 5.32 15.04
CA CYS A 121 -10.01 5.39 13.58
C CYS A 121 -11.06 6.36 13.06
N ARG A 122 -10.67 7.57 12.70
CA ARG A 122 -11.60 8.57 12.18
C ARG A 122 -11.64 8.52 10.66
N ILE A 123 -12.83 8.37 10.07
CA ILE A 123 -13.01 8.48 8.62
C ILE A 123 -12.68 9.92 8.21
N ILE A 124 -11.78 10.07 7.24
CA ILE A 124 -11.44 11.38 6.65
C ILE A 124 -11.88 11.49 5.19
N ALA A 125 -12.11 10.36 4.53
CA ALA A 125 -12.72 10.28 3.21
C ALA A 125 -13.45 8.96 3.04
N SER A 126 -14.57 9.00 2.34
CA SER A 126 -15.31 7.81 1.87
C SER A 126 -15.25 7.78 0.35
N ILE A 127 -15.02 6.59 -0.19
CA ILE A 127 -14.82 6.37 -1.63
C ILE A 127 -16.10 5.75 -2.19
N ASP A 128 -16.76 6.47 -3.08
CA ASP A 128 -17.90 5.96 -3.84
C ASP A 128 -17.44 5.68 -5.27
N TYR A 129 -17.34 4.40 -5.62
CA TYR A 129 -17.02 3.97 -6.98
C TYR A 129 -18.25 3.94 -7.89
N GLY A 130 -19.45 4.19 -7.34
CA GLY A 130 -20.74 3.99 -7.95
C GLY A 130 -21.30 2.60 -7.65
N LYS A 131 -22.58 2.52 -7.31
CA LYS A 131 -23.27 1.30 -6.83
C LYS A 131 -22.98 0.01 -7.60
N LYS A 132 -22.87 0.08 -8.94
CA LYS A 132 -22.60 -1.09 -9.79
C LYS A 132 -21.16 -1.61 -9.70
N TYR A 133 -20.26 -0.80 -9.16
CA TYR A 133 -18.83 -1.07 -8.99
C TYR A 133 -18.43 -1.29 -7.54
N MET A 134 -19.40 -1.40 -6.62
CA MET A 134 -19.14 -1.66 -5.21
C MET A 134 -19.67 -3.04 -4.82
N PHE A 135 -18.96 -3.72 -3.91
CA PHE A 135 -19.46 -4.97 -3.35
C PHE A 135 -20.75 -4.72 -2.54
N PRO A 136 -21.58 -5.77 -2.36
CA PRO A 136 -22.78 -5.66 -1.53
C PRO A 136 -22.45 -5.20 -0.10
N GLU A 137 -23.40 -4.53 0.56
CA GLU A 137 -23.19 -3.97 1.91
C GLU A 137 -22.69 -4.98 2.94
N LYS A 138 -23.06 -6.26 2.81
CA LYS A 138 -22.62 -7.33 3.73
C LYS A 138 -21.22 -7.90 3.44
N TRP A 139 -20.53 -7.40 2.42
CA TRP A 139 -19.22 -7.93 1.98
C TRP A 139 -18.16 -7.88 3.07
N TYR A 140 -18.20 -6.92 3.99
CA TYR A 140 -17.30 -6.85 5.16
C TYR A 140 -17.41 -8.03 6.13
N THR A 141 -18.37 -8.92 5.91
CA THR A 141 -18.49 -10.16 6.67
C THR A 141 -17.99 -11.38 5.91
N TYR A 142 -17.75 -11.27 4.60
CA TYR A 142 -17.45 -12.42 3.74
C TYR A 142 -16.10 -13.05 4.07
N SER A 143 -16.03 -14.37 3.95
CA SER A 143 -14.76 -15.10 3.85
C SER A 143 -14.09 -14.87 2.50
N SER A 144 -12.84 -15.31 2.39
CA SER A 144 -12.13 -15.34 1.09
C SER A 144 -12.91 -16.15 0.04
N GLN A 145 -13.46 -17.30 0.43
CA GLN A 145 -14.24 -18.14 -0.49
C GLN A 145 -15.52 -17.44 -0.95
N GLN A 146 -16.27 -16.82 -0.05
CA GLN A 146 -17.49 -16.10 -0.43
C GLN A 146 -17.20 -14.89 -1.33
N THR A 147 -16.05 -14.24 -1.15
CA THR A 147 -15.58 -13.17 -2.03
C THR A 147 -15.27 -13.73 -3.43
N GLN A 148 -14.54 -14.84 -3.51
CA GLN A 148 -14.24 -15.54 -4.75
C GLN A 148 -15.52 -15.99 -5.48
N ASP A 149 -16.45 -16.64 -4.77
CA ASP A 149 -17.72 -17.11 -5.33
C ASP A 149 -18.55 -15.96 -5.91
N TYR A 150 -18.52 -14.79 -5.27
CA TYR A 150 -19.22 -13.60 -5.75
C TYR A 150 -18.59 -13.07 -7.05
N ILE A 151 -17.26 -13.00 -7.10
CA ILE A 151 -16.50 -12.61 -8.30
C ILE A 151 -16.83 -13.55 -9.47
N GLU A 152 -16.84 -14.86 -9.23
CA GLU A 152 -17.17 -15.85 -10.27
C GLU A 152 -18.61 -15.70 -10.76
N LYS A 153 -19.58 -15.55 -9.84
CA LYS A 153 -21.00 -15.37 -10.18
C LYS A 153 -21.31 -14.06 -10.91
N THR A 154 -20.49 -13.04 -10.74
CA THR A 154 -20.67 -11.74 -11.41
C THR A 154 -20.02 -11.68 -12.79
N GLY A 155 -19.52 -12.82 -13.31
CA GLY A 155 -18.89 -12.88 -14.63
C GLY A 155 -17.38 -12.69 -14.58
N GLY A 156 -16.75 -13.04 -13.44
CA GLY A 156 -15.31 -12.97 -13.22
C GLY A 156 -14.80 -11.57 -12.90
N PHE A 157 -13.48 -11.45 -12.75
CA PHE A 157 -12.80 -10.21 -12.35
C PHE A 157 -13.10 -9.00 -13.26
N LEU A 158 -13.40 -9.21 -14.54
CA LEU A 158 -13.75 -8.15 -15.49
C LEU A 158 -15.06 -7.43 -15.15
N ASN A 159 -16.03 -8.19 -14.64
CA ASN A 159 -17.38 -7.71 -14.37
C ASN A 159 -17.64 -7.54 -12.87
N SER A 160 -16.63 -7.86 -12.06
CA SER A 160 -16.70 -7.73 -10.60
C SER A 160 -16.63 -6.27 -10.17
N PRO A 161 -17.24 -5.94 -9.01
CA PRO A 161 -17.02 -4.66 -8.37
C PRO A 161 -15.54 -4.35 -8.16
N ILE A 162 -15.22 -3.08 -8.02
CA ILE A 162 -13.90 -2.63 -7.65
C ILE A 162 -13.61 -3.18 -6.24
N VAL A 163 -12.48 -3.89 -6.15
CA VAL A 163 -11.69 -4.32 -4.97
C VAL A 163 -11.60 -5.87 -4.77
N PRO A 164 -10.40 -6.40 -4.52
CA PRO A 164 -10.12 -6.83 -3.14
C PRO A 164 -9.06 -5.97 -2.44
N ASP A 165 -8.26 -5.23 -3.21
CA ASP A 165 -7.08 -4.53 -2.72
C ASP A 165 -7.01 -3.11 -3.28
N SER A 166 -7.32 -2.08 -2.47
CA SER A 166 -6.63 -0.80 -2.67
C SER A 166 -5.13 -1.15 -2.57
N ARG A 167 -4.35 -1.02 -3.64
CA ARG A 167 -2.99 -1.59 -3.63
C ARG A 167 -2.08 -0.75 -2.74
N ASN A 168 -2.26 0.57 -2.79
CA ASN A 168 -1.40 1.56 -2.17
C ASN A 168 -2.21 2.75 -1.68
N LEU A 169 -1.78 3.34 -0.56
CA LEU A 169 -2.21 4.64 -0.05
C LEU A 169 -0.97 5.46 0.28
N PHE A 170 -0.88 6.65 -0.29
CA PHE A 170 0.12 7.66 0.00
C PHE A 170 -0.58 8.95 0.40
N VAL A 171 -0.13 9.56 1.49
CA VAL A 171 -0.58 10.88 1.93
C VAL A 171 0.67 11.72 2.06
N THR A 172 0.69 12.85 1.37
CA THR A 172 1.75 13.84 1.40
C THR A 172 1.19 15.17 1.90
N SER A 173 2.00 16.22 1.96
CA SER A 173 1.50 17.51 2.43
C SER A 173 0.48 18.11 1.46
N GLN A 174 0.68 17.92 0.15
CA GLN A 174 -0.16 18.49 -0.89
C GLN A 174 -1.20 17.52 -1.43
N ARG A 175 -0.97 16.20 -1.37
CA ARG A 175 -1.80 15.22 -2.08
C ARG A 175 -2.16 14.00 -1.24
N THR A 176 -3.26 13.36 -1.63
CA THR A 176 -3.61 11.99 -1.21
C THR A 176 -3.74 11.15 -2.47
N VAL A 177 -3.02 10.05 -2.54
CA VAL A 177 -2.98 9.17 -3.70
C VAL A 177 -3.28 7.75 -3.27
N PHE A 178 -4.19 7.10 -3.97
CA PHE A 178 -4.45 5.68 -3.77
C PHE A 178 -4.72 5.00 -5.11
N SER A 179 -4.48 3.70 -5.13
CA SER A 179 -4.63 2.89 -6.34
C SER A 179 -5.68 1.81 -6.15
N PHE A 180 -6.44 1.51 -7.20
CA PHE A 180 -7.49 0.48 -7.21
C PHE A 180 -7.50 -0.27 -8.55
N ILE A 181 -8.03 -1.50 -8.55
CA ILE A 181 -8.11 -2.33 -9.74
C ILE A 181 -9.50 -2.26 -10.33
N HIS A 182 -9.59 -1.97 -11.62
CA HIS A 182 -10.84 -2.03 -12.39
C HIS A 182 -10.50 -2.43 -13.84
N ASN A 183 -11.27 -3.37 -14.41
CA ASN A 183 -11.04 -3.91 -15.76
C ASN A 183 -9.59 -4.39 -15.99
N HIS A 184 -9.02 -5.13 -15.03
CA HIS A 184 -7.61 -5.58 -15.00
C HIS A 184 -6.54 -4.49 -15.00
N ASN A 185 -6.93 -3.21 -14.95
CA ASN A 185 -5.98 -2.10 -14.91
C ASN A 185 -5.85 -1.53 -13.50
N ILE A 186 -4.62 -1.16 -13.16
CA ILE A 186 -4.34 -0.37 -11.97
C ILE A 186 -4.69 1.08 -12.30
N ASN A 187 -5.69 1.61 -11.61
CA ASN A 187 -6.07 3.01 -11.66
C ASN A 187 -5.41 3.73 -10.49
N LEU A 188 -4.99 4.96 -10.71
CA LEU A 188 -4.57 5.88 -9.65
C LEU A 188 -5.65 6.94 -9.48
N CYS A 189 -6.00 7.25 -8.24
CA CYS A 189 -6.73 8.44 -7.86
C CYS A 189 -5.77 9.38 -7.15
N ILE A 190 -5.71 10.64 -7.60
CA ILE A 190 -4.89 11.70 -7.02
C ILE A 190 -5.82 12.81 -6.59
N ILE A 191 -5.80 13.12 -5.29
CA ILE A 191 -6.61 14.17 -4.67
C ILE A 191 -5.67 15.26 -4.20
N GLU A 192 -5.93 16.51 -4.61
CA GLU A 192 -5.27 17.69 -4.07
C GLU A 192 -5.84 18.00 -2.67
N ASN A 193 -5.00 17.94 -1.63
CA ASN A 193 -5.45 18.02 -0.24
C ASN A 193 -6.09 19.38 0.09
N LYS A 194 -5.64 20.46 -0.56
CA LYS A 194 -6.15 21.82 -0.30
C LYS A 194 -7.48 22.08 -0.99
N THR A 195 -7.56 21.83 -2.29
CA THR A 195 -8.77 22.16 -3.08
C THR A 195 -9.82 21.05 -3.05
N LYS A 196 -9.40 19.82 -2.74
CA LYS A 196 -10.18 18.59 -2.85
C LYS A 196 -10.54 18.22 -4.29
N ASP A 197 -9.94 18.88 -5.27
CA ASP A 197 -9.99 18.45 -6.66
C ASP A 197 -9.31 17.09 -6.78
N PHE A 198 -9.84 16.24 -7.65
CA PHE A 198 -9.26 14.94 -7.89
C PHE A 198 -9.32 14.56 -9.36
N GLN A 199 -8.35 13.73 -9.74
CA GLN A 199 -8.29 13.08 -11.03
C GLN A 199 -8.02 11.60 -10.81
N PHE A 200 -8.59 10.77 -11.67
CA PHE A 200 -8.31 9.34 -11.65
C PHE A 200 -8.29 8.75 -13.04
N GLY A 201 -7.56 7.64 -13.18
CA GLY A 201 -7.49 6.89 -14.42
C GLY A 201 -6.34 5.91 -14.41
N VAL A 202 -6.21 5.18 -15.52
CA VAL A 202 -5.07 4.30 -15.76
C VAL A 202 -3.87 5.17 -16.17
N PRO A 203 -2.73 5.10 -15.45
CA PRO A 203 -1.50 5.71 -15.93
C PRO A 203 -1.14 5.08 -17.28
N TRP A 204 -1.21 5.87 -18.35
CA TRP A 204 -1.02 5.37 -19.70
C TRP A 204 0.40 5.66 -20.18
N PRO A 205 1.08 4.66 -20.77
CA PRO A 205 2.42 4.84 -21.29
C PRO A 205 2.39 5.79 -22.49
N ASN A 206 3.42 6.61 -22.59
CA ASN A 206 3.72 7.34 -23.82
C ASN A 206 5.20 7.18 -24.14
N LYS A 207 5.66 7.79 -25.23
CA LYS A 207 7.07 7.71 -25.66
C LYS A 207 8.09 8.16 -24.60
N TYR A 208 7.69 8.89 -23.57
CA TYR A 208 8.52 9.35 -22.45
C TYR A 208 8.29 8.58 -21.14
N TYR A 209 7.17 7.85 -21.00
CA TYR A 209 6.76 7.17 -19.77
C TYR A 209 6.29 5.74 -20.06
N TRP A 210 7.02 5.04 -20.91
CA TRP A 210 6.61 3.76 -21.48
C TRP A 210 6.34 2.67 -20.43
N ASN A 211 7.01 2.72 -19.28
CA ASN A 211 6.92 1.74 -18.21
C ASN A 211 5.94 2.13 -17.08
N ILE A 212 5.13 3.18 -17.26
CA ILE A 212 4.16 3.60 -16.24
C ILE A 212 2.89 2.71 -16.24
N HIS A 213 2.63 1.99 -17.34
CA HIS A 213 1.41 1.20 -17.53
C HIS A 213 1.24 0.13 -16.46
N GLY A 214 0.08 0.12 -15.79
CA GLY A 214 -0.27 -0.92 -14.83
C GLY A 214 0.65 -1.00 -13.60
N SER A 215 1.50 0.00 -13.36
CA SER A 215 2.39 0.05 -12.21
C SER A 215 1.67 0.64 -10.99
N SER A 216 1.83 0.00 -9.83
CA SER A 216 1.46 0.60 -8.55
C SER A 216 2.70 1.27 -7.94
N PRO A 217 2.64 2.57 -7.60
CA PRO A 217 3.79 3.26 -7.05
C PRO A 217 4.31 2.59 -5.78
N ILE A 218 5.63 2.41 -5.71
CA ILE A 218 6.28 1.88 -4.51
C ILE A 218 6.52 2.97 -3.47
N TYR A 219 6.64 4.22 -3.90
CA TYR A 219 6.85 5.38 -3.03
C TYR A 219 6.30 6.65 -3.69
N MET A 220 5.97 7.65 -2.87
CA MET A 220 5.49 8.94 -3.38
C MET A 220 5.82 10.08 -2.41
N THR A 221 6.20 11.23 -2.98
CA THR A 221 6.37 12.52 -2.32
C THR A 221 5.51 13.58 -3.03
N ASP A 222 5.52 14.82 -2.56
CA ASP A 222 4.89 15.94 -3.26
C ASP A 222 5.56 16.23 -4.62
N GLU A 223 6.83 15.83 -4.79
CA GLU A 223 7.62 16.12 -5.98
C GLU A 223 7.60 14.99 -7.01
N TYR A 224 7.60 13.74 -6.56
CA TYR A 224 7.73 12.58 -7.44
C TYR A 224 7.02 11.34 -6.92
N MET A 225 6.59 10.53 -7.88
CA MET A 225 6.12 9.16 -7.70
C MET A 225 7.23 8.21 -8.18
N VAL A 226 7.48 7.14 -7.43
CA VAL A 226 8.52 6.15 -7.76
C VAL A 226 7.89 4.83 -8.16
N ASN A 227 8.29 4.31 -9.32
CA ASN A 227 8.12 2.91 -9.71
C ASN A 227 9.48 2.25 -9.92
N PHE A 228 9.45 0.93 -10.11
CA PHE A 228 10.61 0.17 -10.50
C PHE A 228 10.27 -0.77 -11.66
N ILE A 229 11.31 -1.21 -12.37
CA ILE A 229 11.24 -2.32 -13.30
C ILE A 229 12.45 -3.23 -13.05
N GLU A 230 12.24 -4.54 -13.12
CA GLU A 230 13.33 -5.51 -13.04
C GLU A 230 14.27 -5.32 -14.24
N ALA A 231 15.58 -5.35 -13.99
CA ALA A 231 16.58 -5.13 -15.04
C ALA A 231 16.50 -6.21 -16.13
N SER A 232 16.30 -7.46 -15.75
CA SER A 232 16.06 -8.59 -16.67
C SER A 232 14.84 -8.38 -17.57
N PHE A 233 13.73 -7.90 -17.02
CA PHE A 233 12.53 -7.57 -17.83
C PHE A 233 12.83 -6.44 -18.80
N LEU A 234 13.54 -5.41 -18.34
CA LEU A 234 13.95 -4.30 -19.20
C LEU A 234 14.82 -4.79 -20.36
N VAL A 235 15.86 -5.59 -20.10
CA VAL A 235 16.75 -6.17 -21.12
C VAL A 235 15.94 -6.98 -22.14
N SER A 236 15.09 -7.90 -21.68
CA SER A 236 14.24 -8.73 -22.56
C SER A 236 13.31 -7.89 -23.42
N TYR A 237 12.73 -6.82 -22.86
CA TYR A 237 11.90 -5.89 -23.62
C TYR A 237 12.68 -5.18 -24.74
N ARG A 238 13.94 -4.78 -24.49
CA ARG A 238 14.80 -4.14 -25.52
C ARG A 238 15.10 -5.10 -26.67
N GLU A 239 15.27 -6.38 -26.37
CA GLU A 239 15.56 -7.42 -27.36
C GLU A 239 14.35 -7.75 -28.24
N GLN A 240 13.14 -7.78 -27.66
CA GLN A 240 11.91 -8.14 -28.36
C GLN A 240 11.32 -6.99 -29.19
N GLU A 241 11.17 -5.82 -28.59
CA GLU A 241 10.45 -4.68 -29.19
C GLU A 241 11.41 -3.69 -29.89
N GLY A 242 12.72 -3.90 -29.74
CA GLY A 242 13.75 -2.97 -30.21
C GLY A 242 13.83 -1.70 -29.36
N LYS A 243 14.76 -0.80 -29.71
CA LYS A 243 14.92 0.49 -29.04
C LYS A 243 13.80 1.44 -29.45
N ILE A 244 12.99 1.91 -28.50
CA ILE A 244 12.09 3.06 -28.69
C ILE A 244 12.96 4.30 -28.97
N PRO A 245 12.98 4.86 -30.19
CA PRO A 245 13.98 5.85 -30.62
C PRO A 245 14.09 7.09 -29.72
N GLU A 246 12.99 7.49 -29.09
CA GLU A 246 12.90 8.69 -28.25
C GLU A 246 13.45 8.52 -26.83
N LEU A 247 13.89 7.32 -26.45
CA LEU A 247 14.47 7.00 -25.13
C LEU A 247 16.00 6.82 -25.19
N THR A 248 16.68 7.58 -26.04
CA THR A 248 18.14 7.52 -26.26
C THR A 248 18.95 7.52 -24.95
N GLN A 249 18.57 8.36 -23.99
CA GLN A 249 19.23 8.42 -22.68
C GLN A 249 19.08 7.13 -21.85
N GLU A 250 17.94 6.44 -21.95
CA GLU A 250 17.74 5.16 -21.25
C GLU A 250 18.53 4.03 -21.93
N TRP A 251 18.69 4.09 -23.26
CA TRP A 251 19.49 3.13 -24.04
C TRP A 251 21.00 3.31 -23.86
N GLU A 252 21.44 4.50 -23.46
CA GLU A 252 22.83 4.78 -23.10
C GLU A 252 23.21 4.18 -21.73
N LEU A 253 22.21 3.84 -20.90
CA LEU A 253 22.45 3.11 -19.65
C LEU A 253 22.86 1.67 -19.97
N ASN A 254 24.08 1.32 -19.55
CA ASN A 254 24.64 -0.03 -19.66
C ASN A 254 24.06 -0.97 -18.60
N ILE A 255 22.76 -1.26 -18.72
CA ILE A 255 21.98 -2.13 -17.83
C ILE A 255 22.11 -3.58 -18.30
N LYS A 256 22.39 -4.49 -17.37
CA LYS A 256 22.51 -5.94 -17.57
C LYS A 256 21.38 -6.70 -16.87
N GLU A 257 21.16 -7.95 -17.25
CA GLU A 257 20.07 -8.76 -16.68
C GLU A 257 20.23 -8.99 -15.18
N GLU A 258 21.47 -9.12 -14.72
CA GLU A 258 21.83 -9.35 -13.31
C GLU A 258 21.84 -8.08 -12.44
N ASP A 259 21.62 -6.90 -13.04
CA ASP A 259 21.60 -5.65 -12.29
C ASP A 259 20.37 -5.55 -11.38
N ASN A 260 20.48 -4.69 -10.37
CA ASN A 260 19.35 -4.36 -9.52
C ASN A 260 18.21 -3.68 -10.34
N PRO A 261 16.97 -3.71 -9.85
CA PRO A 261 15.87 -3.02 -10.49
C PRO A 261 16.14 -1.54 -10.74
N CYS A 262 15.72 -1.05 -11.92
CA CYS A 262 15.82 0.36 -12.27
C CYS A 262 14.66 1.14 -11.65
N LEU A 263 14.96 2.28 -11.03
CA LEU A 263 13.95 3.17 -10.44
C LEU A 263 13.56 4.29 -11.40
N TYR A 264 12.27 4.55 -11.50
CA TYR A 264 11.71 5.61 -12.33
C TYR A 264 11.00 6.63 -11.45
N PHE A 265 11.39 7.90 -11.61
CA PHE A 265 10.85 9.03 -10.88
C PHE A 265 9.95 9.85 -11.80
N TYR A 266 8.65 9.79 -11.57
CA TYR A 266 7.66 10.55 -12.34
C TYR A 266 7.23 11.79 -11.58
N LYS A 267 7.22 12.93 -12.27
CA LYS A 267 6.65 14.17 -11.74
C LYS A 267 5.28 14.39 -12.35
N LEU A 268 4.28 14.66 -11.51
CA LEU A 268 2.98 15.11 -11.98
C LEU A 268 3.16 16.46 -12.67
N LYS A 269 2.66 16.58 -13.91
CA LYS A 269 2.61 17.88 -14.59
C LYS A 269 1.58 18.73 -13.85
N ASN A 270 2.06 19.88 -13.36
CA ASN A 270 1.20 20.94 -12.80
C ASN A 270 0.29 21.51 -13.88
#